data_AF-A0AAW5QZW5-F1
#
_entry.id   AF-A0AAW5QZW5-F1
#
_cell.length_a   1.000
_cell.length_b   1.000
_cell.length_c   1.000
_cell.angle_alpha   90.00
_cell.angle_beta   90.00
_cell.angle_gamma   90.00
#
_symmetry.space_group_name_H-M   'P 1'
#
loop_
_entity.id
_entity.type
_entity.pdbx_description
1 polymer ?
#
loop_
_entity_poly.entity_id
_entity_poly.type
_entity_poly.pdbx_seq_one_letter_code
_entity_poly.pdbx_strand_id
1 'polypeptide(L)' 'MSANLMRAALAVLVLGWSPILLYTAFGPPDGNPIGLGLFAWASIPFSLILAVLAGLTFLVGSRSDRRA' A
#
# COMPACT_ATOMS: atom_id res chain seq x y z
N MET A 1 11.87 -7.99 -9.59
CA MET A 1 10.41 -8.24 -9.41
C MET A 1 9.94 -7.88 -7.99
N SER A 2 10.45 -8.54 -6.94
CA SER A 2 10.04 -8.31 -5.54
C SER A 2 10.19 -6.86 -5.07
N ALA A 3 11.28 -6.19 -5.42
CA ALA A 3 11.50 -4.78 -5.07
C ALA A 3 10.43 -3.84 -5.65
N ASN A 4 9.96 -4.11 -6.88
CA ASN A 4 8.90 -3.31 -7.51
C ASN A 4 7.55 -3.55 -6.81
N LEU A 5 7.26 -4.80 -6.40
CA LEU A 5 6.07 -5.13 -5.62
C LEU A 5 6.06 -4.47 -4.24
N MET A 6 7.21 -4.45 -3.56
CA MET A 6 7.35 -3.76 -2.27
C MET A 6 7.17 -2.24 -2.41
N ARG A 7 7.76 -1.64 -3.46
CA ARG A 7 7.53 -0.21 -3.77
C ARG A 7 6.07 0.07 -4.08
N ALA A 8 5.41 -0.80 -4.84
CA ALA A 8 3.98 -0.68 -5.13
C ALA A 8 3.12 -0.79 -3.87
N ALA A 9 3.44 -1.72 -2.96
CA ALA A 9 2.76 -1.83 -1.67
C ALA A 9 2.82 -0.52 -0.88
N LEU A 10 4.03 0.03 -0.72
CA LEU A 10 4.24 1.31 -0.03
C LEU A 10 3.52 2.46 -0.75
N ALA A 11 3.59 2.52 -2.07
CA ALA A 11 2.90 3.55 -2.85
C ALA A 11 1.38 3.47 -2.67
N VAL A 12 0.78 2.28 -2.70
CA VAL A 12 -0.65 2.09 -2.48
C VAL A 12 -1.07 2.56 -1.09
N LEU A 13 -0.28 2.26 -0.06
CA LEU A 13 -0.58 2.71 1.30
C LEU A 13 -0.48 4.24 1.42
N VAL A 14 0.61 4.84 0.93
CA VAL A 14 0.83 6.28 1.02
C VAL A 14 -0.22 7.06 0.21
N LEU A 15 -0.48 6.62 -1.02
CA LEU A 15 -1.48 7.24 -1.89
C LEU A 15 -2.91 6.95 -1.44
N GLY A 16 -3.14 5.84 -0.74
CA GLY A 16 -4.43 5.52 -0.14
C GLY A 16 -4.80 6.47 1.00
N TRP A 17 -3.82 6.82 1.83
CA TRP A 17 -4.01 7.72 2.97
C TRP A 17 -3.89 9.21 2.61
N SER A 18 -3.19 9.55 1.54
CA SER A 18 -2.97 10.96 1.18
C SER A 18 -4.25 11.80 1.03
N PRO A 19 -5.37 11.30 0.47
CA PRO A 19 -6.56 12.14 0.27
C PRO A 19 -7.22 12.52 1.59
N ILE A 20 -7.33 11.58 2.54
CA ILE A 20 -7.93 11.88 3.85
C ILE A 20 -7.02 12.82 4.65
N LEU A 21 -5.69 12.64 4.58
CA LEU A 21 -4.75 13.52 5.27
C LEU A 21 -4.78 14.95 4.73
N LEU A 22 -4.82 15.11 3.40
CA LEU A 22 -4.95 16.42 2.76
C LEU A 22 -6.30 17.06 3.10
N TYR A 23 -7.37 16.27 3.12
CA TYR A 23 -8.68 16.75 3.53
C TYR A 23 -8.69 17.21 5.00
N THR A 24 -8.08 16.46 5.91
CA THR A 24 -8.00 16.88 7.32
C THR A 24 -7.17 18.15 7.52
N ALA A 25 -6.21 18.43 6.63
CA ALA A 25 -5.35 19.60 6.73
C ALA A 25 -5.94 20.86 6.07
N PHE A 26 -6.65 20.70 4.95
CA PHE A 26 -7.08 21.82 4.09
C PHE A 26 -8.58 21.81 3.76
N GLY A 27 -9.32 20.80 4.21
CA GLY A 27 -10.72 20.62 3.89
C GLY A 27 -11.65 21.59 4.63
N PRO A 28 -12.86 21.83 4.10
CA PRO A 28 -13.86 22.64 4.76
C PRO A 28 -14.33 21.98 6.08
N PRO A 29 -14.60 22.75 7.14
CA PRO A 29 -14.97 22.21 8.46
C PRO A 29 -16.23 21.35 8.46
N ASP A 30 -17.17 21.67 7.57
CA ASP A 30 -18.51 21.07 7.56
C ASP A 30 -18.67 19.93 6.53
N GLY A 31 -17.60 19.54 5.85
CA GLY A 31 -17.68 18.45 4.89
C GLY A 31 -17.62 17.07 5.55
N ASN A 32 -18.05 16.05 4.81
CA ASN A 32 -18.11 14.67 5.29
C ASN A 32 -17.08 13.79 4.55
N PRO A 33 -15.90 13.51 5.13
CA PRO A 33 -14.85 12.74 4.46
C PRO A 33 -14.97 11.23 4.63
N ILE A 34 -16.15 10.68 4.97
CA ILE A 34 -16.30 9.24 5.24
C ILE A 34 -15.82 8.37 4.07
N GLY A 35 -16.06 8.79 2.82
CA GLY A 35 -15.58 8.09 1.62
C GLY A 35 -14.06 8.07 1.52
N LEU A 36 -13.38 9.15 1.90
CA LEU A 36 -11.92 9.22 1.94
C LEU A 36 -11.36 8.33 3.05
N GLY A 37 -12.05 8.26 4.19
CA GLY A 37 -11.72 7.32 5.27
C GLY A 37 -11.82 5.87 4.81
N LEU A 38 -12.92 5.48 4.16
CA LEU A 38 -13.09 4.13 3.61
C LEU A 38 -12.03 3.80 2.57
N PHE A 39 -11.69 4.74 1.70
CA PHE A 39 -10.62 4.56 0.72
C PHE A 39 -9.25 4.33 1.38
N ALA A 40 -8.91 5.13 2.39
CA ALA A 40 -7.66 4.97 3.15
C ALA A 40 -7.60 3.60 3.84
N TRP A 41 -8.69 3.18 4.49
CA TRP A 41 -8.77 1.85 5.11
C TRP A 41 -8.68 0.72 4.08
N ALA A 42 -9.33 0.84 2.93
CA ALA A 42 -9.26 -0.15 1.86
C ALA A 42 -7.83 -0.29 1.30
N SER A 43 -7.01 0.76 1.32
CA SER A 43 -5.62 0.67 0.85
C SER A 43 -4.74 -0.28 1.67
N ILE A 44 -5.07 -0.50 2.95
CA ILE A 44 -4.31 -1.37 3.87
C ILE A 44 -4.28 -2.82 3.38
N PRO A 45 -5.42 -3.51 3.15
CA PRO A 45 -5.39 -4.89 2.67
C PRO A 45 -4.71 -5.00 1.29
N PHE A 46 -4.89 -4.05 0.37
CA PHE A 46 -4.19 -4.08 -0.92
C PHE A 46 -2.67 -3.95 -0.76
N SER A 47 -2.20 -3.03 0.09
CA SER A 47 -0.77 -2.90 0.41
C SER A 47 -0.22 -4.17 1.04
N LEU A 48 -0.95 -4.77 1.99
CA LEU A 48 -0.53 -6.03 2.63
C LEU A 48 -0.42 -7.17 1.62
N ILE A 49 -1.39 -7.34 0.72
CA ILE A 49 -1.35 -8.36 -0.33
C ILE A 49 -0.09 -8.17 -1.19
N LEU A 50 0.20 -6.94 -1.62
CA LEU A 50 1.38 -6.65 -2.43
C LEU A 50 2.68 -6.92 -1.68
N ALA A 51 2.76 -6.56 -0.39
CA ALA A 51 3.93 -6.83 0.45
C ALA A 51 4.16 -8.33 0.66
N VAL A 52 3.10 -9.10 0.87
CA VAL A 52 3.16 -10.57 0.97
C VAL A 52 3.67 -11.17 -0.34
N LEU A 53 3.14 -10.74 -1.50
CA LEU A 53 3.61 -11.21 -2.81
C LEU A 53 5.07 -10.83 -3.05
N ALA A 54 5.51 -9.64 -2.62
CA ALA A 54 6.90 -9.23 -2.67
C ALA A 54 7.81 -10.16 -1.84
N GLY A 55 7.38 -10.51 -0.62
CA GLY A 55 8.09 -11.43 0.26
C GLY A 55 8.17 -12.85 -0.32
N LEU A 56 7.06 -13.38 -0.84
CA LEU A 56 7.01 -14.70 -1.46
C LEU A 56 7.93 -14.79 -2.69
N THR A 57 7.87 -13.80 -3.58
CA THR A 57 8.73 -13.79 -4.78
C THR A 57 10.21 -13.65 -4.43
N PHE A 58 10.56 -12.89 -3.39
CA PHE A 58 11.93 -12.82 -2.87
C PHE A 58 12.39 -14.17 -2.30
N LEU A 59 11.55 -14.82 -1.51
CA LEU A 59 11.88 -16.12 -0.90
C LEU A 59 12.11 -17.20 -1.96
N VAL A 60 11.26 -17.23 -3.00
CA VAL A 60 11.40 -18.17 -4.12
C VAL A 60 12.68 -17.90 -4.90
N GLY A 61 12.99 -16.64 -5.21
CA GLY A 61 14.24 -16.27 -5.88
C GLY A 61 15.47 -16.72 -5.08
N SER A 62 15.50 -16.45 -3.78
CA SER A 62 16.63 -16.81 -2.92
C SER A 62 16.91 -18.32 -2.82
N ARG A 63 15.87 -19.15 -3.01
CA ARG A 63 16.01 -20.62 -3.02
C ARG A 63 16.54 -21.15 -4.34
N SER A 64 16.26 -20.47 -5.45
CA SER A 64 16.77 -20.83 -6.77
C SER A 64 18.28 -20.60 -6.84
N ASP A 65 18.76 -19.47 -6.32
CA ASP A 65 20.19 -19.12 -6.34
C ASP A 65 21.05 -20.07 -5.50
N ARG A 66 20.51 -20.70 -4.46
CA ARG A 66 21.23 -21.69 -3.64
C ARG A 66 21.38 -23.08 -4.29
N ARG A 67 20.66 -23.33 -5.39
CA ARG A 67 20.65 -24.63 -6.09
C ARG A 67 21.49 -24.64 -7.36
N ALA A 68 21.99 -23.49 -7.79
CA ALA A 68 22.95 -23.32 -8.89
C ALA A 68 24.38 -23.30 -8.35
#